data_AF-A0A967G932-F1
#
_entry.id   AF-A0A967G932-F1
#
_cell.length_a   1.000
_cell.length_b   1.000
_cell.length_c   1.000
_cell.angle_alpha   90.00
_cell.angle_beta   90.00
_cell.angle_gamma   90.00
#
_symmetry.space_group_name_H-M   'P 1'
#
loop_
_entity.id
_entity.type
_entity.pdbx_description
1 polymer ?
#
loop_
_entity_poly.entity_id
_entity_poly.type
_entity_poly.pdbx_seq_one_letter_code
_entity_poly.pdbx_strand_id
1 'polypeptide(L)' 'MVKKNKGARSFFETLTTVAYLHFLEKHIDVTLLEVGLGGRLDATNAANPLVSVITRIGYDHT' A
#
# COMPACT_ATOMS: atom_id res chain seq x y z
N MET A 1 12.78 -21.24 -13.25
CA MET A 1 13.08 -19.81 -13.01
C MET A 1 12.10 -18.97 -13.82
N VAL A 2 11.01 -18.52 -13.19
CA VAL A 2 9.96 -17.73 -13.88
C VAL A 2 10.54 -16.35 -14.22
N LYS A 3 10.52 -15.99 -15.51
CA LYS A 3 10.94 -14.65 -15.97
C LYS A 3 10.00 -13.61 -15.34
N LYS A 4 10.54 -12.71 -14.52
CA LYS A 4 9.81 -11.56 -13.99
C LYS A 4 9.39 -10.68 -15.17
N ASN A 5 8.11 -10.69 -15.54
CA ASN A 5 7.57 -9.80 -16.56
C ASN A 5 7.66 -8.37 -16.02
N LYS A 6 8.54 -7.53 -16.60
CA LYS A 6 8.80 -6.16 -16.13
C LYS A 6 7.57 -5.22 -16.12
N GLY A 7 6.43 -5.65 -16.67
CA GLY A 7 5.16 -4.93 -16.65
C GLY A 7 4.12 -5.43 -15.65
N ALA A 8 4.31 -6.62 -15.05
CA ALA A 8 3.32 -7.18 -14.13
C ALA A 8 3.43 -6.53 -12.74
N ARG A 9 2.31 -6.05 -12.21
CA ARG A 9 2.19 -5.60 -10.82
C ARG A 9 2.21 -6.80 -9.88
N SER A 10 2.70 -6.62 -8.67
CA SER A 10 2.53 -7.60 -7.60
C SER A 10 1.06 -7.72 -7.22
N PHE A 11 0.72 -8.82 -6.53
CA PHE A 11 -0.61 -8.99 -5.97
C PHE A 11 -0.98 -7.82 -5.06
N PHE A 12 -0.07 -7.41 -4.18
CA PHE A 12 -0.31 -6.33 -3.22
C PHE A 12 -0.50 -4.99 -3.92
N GLU A 13 0.34 -4.65 -4.90
CA GLU A 13 0.17 -3.44 -5.72
C GLU A 13 -1.21 -3.40 -6.42
N THR A 14 -1.67 -4.55 -6.94
CA THR A 14 -2.97 -4.67 -7.58
C THR A 14 -4.11 -4.50 -6.57
N LEU A 15 -4.00 -5.15 -5.41
CA LEU A 15 -5.00 -5.05 -4.34
C LEU A 15 -5.11 -3.63 -3.79
N THR A 16 -3.98 -2.95 -3.53
CA THR A 16 -3.96 -1.56 -3.07
C THR A 16 -4.61 -0.63 -4.10
N THR A 17 -4.38 -0.86 -5.40
CA THR A 17 -5.03 -0.09 -6.47
C THR A 17 -6.55 -0.29 -6.47
N VAL A 18 -7.02 -1.53 -6.33
CA VAL A 18 -8.45 -1.84 -6.23
C VAL A 18 -9.08 -1.20 -4.98
N ALA A 19 -8.37 -1.22 -3.84
CA ALA A 19 -8.85 -0.60 -2.62
C ALA A 19 -9.03 0.92 -2.78
N TYR A 20 -8.06 1.62 -3.39
CA TYR A 20 -8.21 3.04 -3.68
C TYR A 20 -9.40 3.36 -4.59
N LEU A 21 -9.56 2.59 -5.66
CA LEU A 21 -10.70 2.78 -6.56
C LEU A 21 -12.02 2.56 -5.81
N HIS A 22 -12.09 1.52 -4.98
CA HIS A 22 -13.27 1.23 -4.18
C HIS A 22 -13.62 2.37 -3.21
N PHE A 23 -12.64 2.92 -2.49
CA PHE A 23 -12.89 4.03 -1.56
C PHE A 23 -13.31 5.31 -2.28
N LEU A 24 -12.74 5.56 -3.47
CA LEU A 24 -13.16 6.67 -4.32
C LEU A 24 -14.61 6.52 -4.77
N GLU A 25 -14.99 5.34 -5.27
CA GLU A 25 -16.36 5.03 -5.72
C GLU A 25 -17.39 5.07 -4.59
N LYS A 26 -16.98 4.75 -3.36
CA LYS A 26 -17.83 4.82 -2.17
C LYS A 26 -17.92 6.21 -1.56
N HIS A 27 -17.23 7.21 -2.12
CA HIS A 27 -17.21 8.57 -1.59
C HIS A 27 -16.81 8.62 -0.10
N ILE A 28 -15.78 7.86 0.28
CA ILE A 28 -15.29 7.83 1.66
C ILE A 28 -14.61 9.16 2.01
N ASP A 29 -15.04 9.77 3.11
CA ASP A 29 -14.46 11.04 3.59
C ASP A 29 -13.02 10.89 4.12
N VAL A 30 -12.76 9.78 4.83
CA VAL A 30 -11.45 9.48 5.44
C VAL A 30 -11.16 7.99 5.31
N THR A 31 -9.98 7.66 4.77
CA THR A 31 -9.50 6.27 4.66
C THR A 31 -8.32 6.04 5.60
N LEU A 32 -8.34 4.92 6.33
CA LEU A 32 -7.19 4.41 7.06
C LEU A 32 -6.46 3.38 6.20
N LEU A 33 -5.17 3.61 5.95
CA LEU A 33 -4.33 2.73 5.16
C LEU A 33 -3.26 2.11 6.06
N GLU A 34 -3.30 0.79 6.22
CA GLU A 34 -2.24 0.04 6.88
C GLU A 34 -1.13 -0.27 5.89
N VAL A 35 0.10 0.08 6.24
CA VAL A 35 1.29 -0.19 5.42
C VAL A 35 1.55 -1.70 5.37
N GLY A 36 1.75 -2.25 4.18
CA GLY A 36 2.04 -3.69 4.01
C GLY A 36 3.43 -4.06 4.53
N LEU A 37 4.47 -3.38 4.05
CA LEU A 37 5.85 -3.59 4.51
C LEU A 37 6.66 -2.29 4.57
N GLY A 38 7.14 -1.96 5.76
CA GLY A 38 8.07 -0.85 6.00
C GLY A 38 7.40 0.52 5.83
N GLY A 39 7.23 0.98 4.59
CA GLY A 39 6.56 2.26 4.29
C GLY A 39 7.07 2.92 3.02
N ARG A 40 8.34 3.33 2.98
CA ARG A 40 8.89 4.15 1.89
C ARG A 40 8.64 3.60 0.47
N LEU A 41 8.68 2.28 0.31
CA LEU A 41 8.48 1.59 -0.97
C LEU A 41 7.20 0.72 -0.99
N ASP A 42 6.35 0.86 0.02
CA ASP A 42 5.09 0.13 0.08
C ASP A 42 4.07 0.73 -0.91
N ALA A 43 3.21 -0.10 -1.49
CA ALA A 43 2.20 0.35 -2.44
C ALA A 43 1.22 1.37 -1.84
N THR A 44 0.97 1.31 -0.53
CA THR A 44 0.12 2.28 0.17
C THR A 44 0.75 3.67 0.25
N ASN A 45 2.07 3.78 0.12
CA ASN A 45 2.78 5.06 0.16
C ASN A 45 2.65 5.88 -1.13
N ALA A 46 1.79 5.44 -2.07
CA ALA A 46 1.32 6.27 -3.19
C ALA A 46 0.33 7.37 -2.75
N ALA A 47 -0.24 7.27 -1.55
CA ALA A 47 -1.12 8.29 -0.98
C ALA A 47 -0.34 9.49 -0.38
N ASN A 48 -0.99 10.65 -0.29
CA ASN A 48 -0.51 11.80 0.48
C ASN A 48 -1.36 11.93 1.77
N PRO A 49 -0.93 11.35 2.90
CA PRO A 49 -1.77 11.24 4.09
C PRO A 49 -1.88 12.58 4.84
N LEU A 50 -3.04 12.83 5.45
CA LEU A 50 -3.23 13.94 6.39
C LEU A 50 -2.41 13.75 7.68
N VAL A 51 -2.28 12.50 8.11
CA VAL A 51 -1.55 12.09 9.32
C VAL A 51 -0.85 10.76 9.03
N SER A 52 0.41 10.66 9.42
CA SER A 52 1.17 9.40 9.42
C SER A 52 1.36 8.90 10.83
N VAL A 53 1.23 7.59 11.03
CA VAL A 53 1.37 6.94 12.34
C VAL A 53 2.45 5.89 12.26
N ILE A 54 3.44 5.97 13.16
CA ILE A 54 4.44 4.95 13.37
C ILE A 54 4.11 4.28 14.70
N THR A 55 3.85 2.97 14.67
CA THR A 55 3.54 2.19 15.86
C THR A 55 4.82 1.74 16.57
N ARG A 56 4.95 0.45 16.90
CA ARG A 56 6.15 -0.09 17.54
C ARG A 56 7.17 -0.50 16.49
N ILE A 57 8.41 -0.08 16.67
CA ILE A 57 9.53 -0.53 15.84
C ILE A 57 10.25 -1.70 16.52
N GLY A 58 10.57 -2.72 15.73
CA GLY A 58 11.33 -3.90 16.13
C GLY A 58 12.18 -4.40 14.95
N TYR A 59 13.00 -5.42 15.20
CA TYR A 59 13.80 -6.07 14.17
C TYR A 59 12.97 -7.12 13.44
N ASP A 60 12.74 -6.91 12.14
CA ASP A 60 11.94 -7.78 11.27
C ASP A 60 12.39 -7.57 9.80
N HIS A 61 11.98 -8.47 8.90
CA HIS A 61 12.08 -8.33 7.43
C HIS A 61 13.42 -7.83 6.86
N THR A 62 14.51 -8.52 7.21
CA THR A 62 15.89 -8.29 6.70
C THR A 62 16.08 -8.74 5.25
#